data_AF-A0A1G8WRN9-F1
#
_entry.id   AF-A0A1G8WRN9-F1
#
_cell.length_a   1.000
_cell.length_b   1.000
_cell.length_c   1.000
_cell.angle_alpha   90.00
_cell.angle_beta   90.00
_cell.angle_gamma   90.00
#
_symmetry.space_group_name_H-M   'P 1'
#
loop_
_entity.id
_entity.type
_entity.pdbx_description
1 polymer ?
#
loop_
_entity_poly.entity_id
_entity_poly.type
_entity_poly.pdbx_seq_one_letter_code
_entity_poly.pdbx_strand_id
1 'polypeptide(L)'
;MVLLYEDESYIHAFQALRATWAEVEKQKEIPTYGHHTSVTLFGMVNALDGEFFCTQAAQCNVQTFYSFLEKTLDLYANKYIVIVLDNDRIH
;
A
#
# COMPACT_ATOMS: atom_id res chain seq x y z
N MET A 1 17.19 18.40 5.00
CA MET A 1 16.94 17.49 3.87
C MET A 1 16.33 16.23 4.44
N VAL A 2 15.33 15.67 3.78
CA VAL A 2 14.68 14.40 4.15
C VAL A 2 14.75 13.48 2.93
N LEU A 3 15.19 12.25 3.13
CA LEU A 3 15.20 11.21 2.10
C LEU A 3 14.10 10.21 2.43
N LEU A 4 13.12 10.10 1.53
CA LEU A 4 11.95 9.26 1.69
C LEU A 4 11.99 8.15 0.64
N TYR A 5 11.74 6.91 1.08
CA TYR A 5 11.43 5.81 0.17
C TYR A 5 9.93 5.62 0.18
N GLU A 6 9.32 5.69 -1.00
CA GLU A 6 7.89 5.63 -1.21
C GLU A 6 7.55 4.39 -2.05
N ASP A 7 6.47 3.72 -1.68
CA ASP A 7 5.96 2.53 -2.37
C ASP A 7 4.48 2.33 -2.05
N GLU A 8 3.77 1.67 -2.96
CA GLU A 8 2.37 1.31 -2.80
C GLU A 8 2.14 -0.16 -2.48
N SER A 9 1.11 -0.42 -1.68
CA SER A 9 0.64 -1.79 -1.42
C SER A 9 -0.86 -1.91 -1.57
N TYR A 10 -1.31 -2.99 -2.18
CA TYR A 10 -2.73 -3.33 -2.28
C TYR A 10 -3.11 -4.29 -1.15
N ILE A 11 -4.09 -3.89 -0.34
CA ILE A 11 -4.66 -4.73 0.71
C ILE A 11 -6.01 -5.22 0.23
N HIS A 12 -6.12 -6.53 0.05
CA HIS A 12 -7.35 -7.17 -0.40
C HIS A 12 -8.11 -7.80 0.76
N ALA A 13 -9.42 -7.62 0.78
CA ALA A 13 -10.33 -8.28 1.72
C ALA A 13 -10.68 -9.72 1.29
N PHE A 14 -9.67 -10.47 0.81
CA PHE A 14 -9.82 -11.89 0.50
C PHE A 14 -9.45 -12.76 1.70
N GLN A 15 -10.12 -13.90 1.81
CA GLN A 15 -9.75 -14.90 2.79
C GLN A 15 -8.47 -15.60 2.34
N ALA A 16 -7.39 -15.43 3.10
CA ALA A 16 -6.19 -16.23 2.90
C ALA A 16 -6.48 -17.70 3.25
N LEU A 17 -6.28 -18.60 2.28
CA LEU A 17 -6.35 -20.03 2.52
C LEU A 17 -5.21 -20.43 3.46
N ARG A 18 -5.54 -21.20 4.49
CA ARG A 18 -4.56 -21.77 5.42
C ARG A 18 -4.58 -23.29 5.32
N ALA A 19 -3.49 -23.91 5.77
CA ALA A 19 -3.40 -25.36 5.87
C ALA A 19 -4.61 -25.91 6.65
N THR A 20 -5.30 -26.86 6.04
CA THR A 20 -6.45 -27.54 6.63
C THR A 20 -6.43 -29.00 6.18
N TRP A 21 -7.11 -29.86 6.93
CA TRP A 21 -7.20 -31.27 6.59
C TRP A 21 -8.18 -31.47 5.42
N ALA A 22 -7.78 -32.34 4.50
CA ALA A 22 -8.61 -32.85 3.43
C ALA A 22 -8.50 -34.38 3.39
N GLU A 23 -9.56 -35.03 2.94
CA GLU A 23 -9.58 -36.48 2.74
C GLU A 23 -8.64 -36.84 1.57
N VAL A 24 -7.87 -37.91 1.73
CA VAL A 24 -6.94 -38.38 0.69
C VAL A 24 -7.75 -38.71 -0.57
N GLU A 25 -7.22 -38.31 -1.74
CA GLU A 25 -7.89 -38.45 -3.05
C GLU A 25 -9.19 -37.64 -3.26
N LYS A 26 -9.54 -36.74 -2.33
CA LYS A 26 -10.73 -35.88 -2.46
C LYS A 26 -10.37 -34.40 -2.41
N GLN A 27 -10.42 -33.76 -3.58
CA GLN A 27 -10.24 -32.31 -3.68
C GLN A 27 -11.36 -31.59 -2.92
N LYS A 28 -10.99 -30.78 -1.94
CA LYS A 28 -11.94 -29.96 -1.19
C LYS A 28 -12.25 -28.70 -1.99
N GLU A 29 -13.52 -28.47 -2.31
CA GLU A 29 -13.98 -27.18 -2.80
C GLU A 29 -14.01 -26.19 -1.64
N ILE A 30 -13.30 -25.07 -1.79
CA ILE A 30 -13.24 -24.03 -0.77
C ILE A 30 -14.05 -22.83 -1.27
N PRO A 31 -15.21 -22.55 -0.66
CA PRO A 31 -16.01 -21.40 -1.06
C PRO A 31 -15.29 -20.10 -0.67
N THR A 32 -15.16 -19.20 -1.63
CA THR A 32 -14.57 -17.86 -1.42
C THR A 32 -15.69 -16.86 -1.16
N TYR A 33 -15.84 -16.43 0.10
CA TYR A 33 -16.89 -15.48 0.51
C TYR A 33 -16.42 -14.02 0.55
N GLY A 34 -15.21 -13.73 0.07
CA GLY A 34 -14.65 -12.38 0.11
C GLY A 34 -15.46 -11.41 -0.74
N HIS A 35 -15.77 -10.23 -0.20
CA HIS A 35 -16.10 -9.10 -1.06
C HIS A 35 -14.86 -8.76 -1.88
N HIS A 36 -15.00 -8.56 -3.19
CA HIS A 36 -13.92 -8.11 -4.09
C HIS A 36 -13.56 -6.65 -3.81
N THR A 37 -13.22 -6.37 -2.56
CA THR A 37 -12.91 -5.05 -2.03
C THR A 37 -11.43 -5.02 -1.73
N SER A 38 -10.78 -3.96 -2.20
CA SER A 38 -9.39 -3.67 -1.93
C SER A 38 -9.25 -2.21 -1.53
N VAL A 39 -8.21 -1.93 -0.76
CA VAL A 39 -7.72 -0.58 -0.54
C VAL A 39 -6.28 -0.51 -1.03
N THR A 40 -5.91 0.64 -1.57
CA THR A 40 -4.52 0.97 -1.90
C THR A 40 -3.94 1.75 -0.73
N LEU A 41 -2.74 1.37 -0.30
CA LEU A 41 -1.94 2.11 0.65
C LEU A 41 -0.82 2.81 -0.12
N PHE A 42 -0.65 4.11 0.14
CA PHE A 42 0.53 4.87 -0.23
C PHE A 42 1.36 5.04 1.04
N GLY A 43 2.61 4.57 1.02
CA GLY A 43 3.47 4.54 2.19
C GLY A 43 4.81 5.19 1.88
N MET A 44 5.36 5.91 2.87
CA MET A 44 6.72 6.40 2.81
C MET A 44 7.45 6.20 4.13
N VAL A 45 8.75 5.92 4.03
CA VAL A 45 9.64 5.81 5.19
C VAL A 45 10.81 6.77 5.06
N ASN A 46 11.10 7.49 6.14
CA ASN A 46 12.29 8.32 6.27
C ASN A 46 13.51 7.43 6.50
N ALA A 47 14.48 7.54 5.58
CA ALA A 47 15.66 6.69 5.56
C ALA A 47 16.59 6.86 6.77
N LEU A 48 16.50 7.99 7.48
CA LEU A 48 17.44 8.33 8.55
C LEU A 48 16.97 7.85 9.92
N ASP A 49 15.70 8.06 10.24
CA ASP A 49 15.12 7.78 11.56
C ASP A 49 14.07 6.67 11.55
N GLY A 50 13.68 6.20 10.35
CA GLY A 50 12.66 5.17 10.19
C GLY A 50 11.24 5.66 10.42
N GLU A 51 11.01 6.98 10.51
CA GLU A 51 9.65 7.52 10.62
C GLU A 51 8.84 7.14 9.39
N PHE A 52 7.64 6.60 9.63
CA PHE A 52 6.78 6.06 8.59
C PHE A 52 5.45 6.81 8.54
N PHE A 53 4.99 7.11 7.32
CA PHE A 53 3.70 7.72 7.06
C PHE A 53 2.95 6.91 6.01
N CYS A 54 1.64 6.72 6.24
CA CYS A 54 0.79 5.98 5.31
C CYS A 54 -0.58 6.62 5.18
N THR A 55 -1.11 6.62 3.96
CA THR A 55 -2.51 6.94 3.70
C THR A 55 -3.17 5.83 2.90
N GLN A 56 -4.48 5.70 3.09
CA GLN A 56 -5.30 4.76 2.33
C GLN A 56 -6.13 5.50 1.27
N ALA A 57 -6.31 4.87 0.13
CA ALA A 57 -7.18 5.31 -0.95
C ALA A 57 -8.02 4.14 -1.48
N ALA A 58 -9.22 4.45 -1.98
CA ALA A 58 -10.08 3.44 -2.61
C ALA A 58 -9.56 2.99 -3.99
N GLN A 59 -8.74 3.82 -4.63
CA GLN A 59 -8.17 3.57 -5.96
C GLN A 59 -6.73 4.06 -5.99
N CYS A 60 -5.92 3.42 -6.84
CA CYS A 60 -4.56 3.87 -7.14
C CYS A 60 -4.58 4.68 -8.45
N ASN A 61 -4.51 6.01 -8.33
CA ASN A 61 -4.46 6.91 -9.48
C ASN A 61 -3.68 8.20 -9.17
N VAL A 62 -3.42 8.99 -10.21
CA VAL A 62 -2.67 10.26 -10.12
C VAL A 62 -3.26 11.22 -9.07
N GLN A 63 -4.60 11.29 -8.95
CA GLN A 63 -5.24 12.22 -8.01
C GLN A 63 -5.02 11.78 -6.56
N THR A 64 -5.09 10.48 -6.28
CA THR A 64 -4.83 9.94 -4.95
C THR A 64 -3.36 10.05 -4.56
N PHE A 65 -2.45 9.86 -5.53
CA PHE A 65 -1.02 10.06 -5.33
C PHE A 65 -0.69 11.54 -5.08
N TYR A 66 -1.25 12.45 -5.86
CA TYR A 66 -1.10 13.89 -5.64
C TYR A 66 -1.54 14.31 -4.22
N SER A 67 -2.71 13.85 -3.77
CA SER A 67 -3.20 14.14 -2.41
C SER A 67 -2.35 13.48 -1.31
N PHE A 68 -1.63 12.42 -1.62
CA PHE A 68 -0.61 11.87 -0.72
C PHE A 68 0.61 12.80 -0.63
N LEU A 69 1.10 13.31 -1.76
CA LEU A 69 2.22 14.26 -1.81
C LEU A 69 1.88 15.57 -1.08
N GLU A 70 0.66 16.09 -1.18
CA GLU A 70 0.23 17.27 -0.41
C GLU A 70 0.40 17.05 1.11
N LYS A 71 -0.04 15.89 1.62
CA LYS A 71 0.13 15.55 3.03
C LYS A 71 1.59 15.35 3.42
N THR A 72 2.41 14.84 2.51
CA THR A 72 3.86 14.70 2.70
C THR A 72 4.53 16.07 2.83
N LEU A 73 4.13 17.05 2.02
CA LEU A 73 4.62 18.43 2.10
C LEU A 73 4.22 19.10 3.42
N ASP A 74 2.99 18.86 3.89
CA ASP A 74 2.52 19.36 5.19
C ASP A 74 3.30 18.73 6.35
N LEU A 75 3.55 17.41 6.31
CA LEU A 75 4.28 16.68 7.35
C LEU A 75 5.73 17.15 7.47
N TYR A 76 6.39 17.39 6.35
CA TYR A 76 7.78 17.84 6.28
C TYR A 76 7.90 19.33 5.92
N ALA A 77 7.02 20.16 6.47
CA ALA A 77 7.01 21.59 6.21
C ALA A 77 8.40 22.24 6.39
N ASN A 78 8.77 23.09 5.44
CA ASN A 78 10.07 23.80 5.40
C ASN A 78 11.31 22.91 5.30
N LYS A 79 11.17 21.65 4.88
CA LYS A 79 12.30 20.76 4.58
C LYS A 79 12.47 20.63 3.07
N TYR A 80 13.72 20.46 2.63
CA TYR A 80 14.01 19.97 1.29
C TYR A 80 13.80 18.45 1.27
N ILE A 81 12.87 17.98 0.45
CA ILE A 81 12.46 16.56 0.38
C ILE A 81 13.03 15.95 -0.90
N VAL A 82 13.63 14.77 -0.77
CA VAL A 82 13.99 13.89 -1.88
C VAL A 82 13.19 12.61 -1.69
N ILE A 83 12.33 12.27 -2.65
CA ILE A 83 11.55 11.03 -2.64
C ILE A 83 12.14 10.09 -3.69
N VAL A 84 12.36 8.84 -3.28
CA VAL A 84 12.72 7.73 -4.15
C VAL A 84 11.49 6.86 -4.30
N LEU A 85 11.00 6.75 -5.53
CA LEU A 85 9.87 5.95 -5.96
C LEU A 85 10.23 5.26 -7.29
N ASP A 86 9.42 4.30 -7.71
CA ASP A 86 9.59 3.66 -9.02
C ASP A 86 9.13 4.59 -10.18
N ASN A 87 9.09 4.06 -11.40
CA ASN A 87 8.66 4.82 -12.59
C ASN A 87 7.31 4.31 -13.13
N ASP A 88 6.33 4.11 -12.25
CA ASP A 88 4.94 3.88 -12.63
C ASP A 88 4.32 5.10 -13.33
N ARG A 89 3.19 4.89 -14.00
CA ARG A 89 2.46 5.91 -14.77
C ARG A 89 1.72 6.92 -13.90
N ILE A 90 1.46 6.60 -12.64
CA ILE A 90 0.73 7.48 -11.73
C ILE A 90 1.61 8.53 -11.05
N HIS A 91 2.94 8.35 -11.15
CA HIS A 91 3.98 9.23 -10.61
C HIS A 91 4.18 10.47 -11.48
#